data_AF-A0A923UWV7-F1
#
_entry.id   AF-A0A923UWV7-F1
#
_cell.length_a   1.000
_cell.length_b   1.000
_cell.length_c   1.000
_cell.angle_alpha   90.00
_cell.angle_beta   90.00
_cell.angle_gamma   90.00
#
_symmetry.space_group_name_H-M   'P 1'
#
loop_
_entity.id
_entity.type
_entity.pdbx_description
1 polymer ?
#
loop_
_entity_poly.entity_id
_entity_poly.type
_entity_poly.pdbx_seq_one_letter_code
_entity_poly.pdbx_strand_id
1 'polypeptide(L)' 'EATLTMPSPDAWMQKGGKQGRHTEHLGYLLAEMQFLQRAYPGASW' A
#
# COMPACT_ATOMS: atom_id res chain seq x y z
N GLU A 1 -19.78 19.98 -8.14
CA GLU A 1 -20.15 18.74 -7.42
C GLU A 1 -20.17 17.56 -8.39
N ALA A 2 -19.91 16.33 -7.94
CA ALA A 2 -19.74 15.18 -8.82
C ALA A 2 -21.03 14.43 -9.22
N THR A 3 -22.21 14.78 -8.68
CA THR A 3 -23.53 14.16 -9.00
C THR A 3 -23.63 12.63 -8.83
N LEU A 4 -22.72 12.03 -8.06
CA LEU A 4 -22.71 10.59 -7.77
C LEU A 4 -23.46 10.27 -6.47
N THR A 5 -23.96 9.04 -6.36
CA THR A 5 -24.56 8.50 -5.13
C THR A 5 -23.50 7.82 -4.27
N MET A 6 -23.54 8.06 -2.96
CA MET A 6 -22.61 7.45 -2.02
C MET A 6 -22.93 5.97 -1.80
N PRO A 7 -21.91 5.11 -1.57
CA PRO A 7 -22.12 3.74 -1.10
C PRO A 7 -22.79 3.71 0.28
N SER A 8 -23.39 2.56 0.62
CA SER A 8 -24.08 2.36 1.90
C SER A 8 -23.14 2.55 3.11
N PRO A 9 -23.60 3.16 4.22
CA PRO A 9 -22.78 3.33 5.42
C PRO A 9 -22.29 2.03 6.08
N ASP A 10 -22.98 0.92 5.85
CA ASP A 10 -22.62 -0.42 6.34
C ASP A 10 -21.71 -1.20 5.37
N ALA A 11 -21.30 -0.58 4.26
CA ALA A 11 -20.38 -1.19 3.32
C ALA A 11 -19.07 -1.58 4.03
N TRP A 12 -18.56 -2.76 3.67
CA TRP A 12 -17.32 -3.26 4.25
C TRP A 12 -16.14 -2.33 3.97
N MET A 13 -15.33 -2.09 5.01
CA MET A 13 -14.13 -1.27 4.93
C MET A 13 -12.91 -2.11 5.31
N GLN A 14 -11.90 -2.13 4.45
CA GLN A 14 -10.62 -2.80 4.69
C GLN A 14 -9.96 -2.20 5.95
N LYS A 15 -9.45 -3.06 6.84
CA LYS A 15 -8.66 -2.69 8.02
C LYS A 15 -7.42 -3.57 8.16
N GLY A 16 -6.40 -3.09 8.87
CA GLY A 16 -5.20 -3.87 9.22
C GLY A 16 -3.88 -3.25 8.76
N GLY A 17 -3.92 -2.28 7.83
CA GLY A 17 -2.69 -1.70 7.26
C GLY A 17 -1.77 -1.06 8.31
N LYS A 18 -2.31 -0.43 9.35
CA LYS A 18 -1.51 0.14 10.46
C LYS A 18 -0.90 -0.92 11.38
N GLN A 19 -1.35 -2.17 11.29
CA GLN A 19 -0.84 -3.32 12.04
C GLN A 19 0.04 -4.22 11.17
N GLY A 20 0.48 -3.75 10.00
CA GLY A 20 1.29 -4.53 9.07
C GLY A 20 0.52 -5.58 8.26
N ARG A 21 -0.82 -5.59 8.33
CA ARG A 21 -1.68 -6.49 7.55
C ARG A 21 -2.10 -5.77 6.27
N HIS A 22 -1.28 -5.90 5.23
CA HIS A 22 -1.51 -5.29 3.94
C HIS A 22 -2.15 -6.27 2.95
N THR A 23 -2.65 -5.75 1.84
CA THR A 23 -3.00 -6.58 0.68
C THR A 23 -1.75 -7.17 0.05
N GLU A 24 -1.94 -8.13 -0.85
CA GLU A 24 -0.85 -8.73 -1.64
C GLU A 24 -0.04 -7.71 -2.46
N HIS A 25 -0.64 -6.56 -2.78
CA HIS A 25 0.01 -5.52 -3.60
C HIS A 25 1.22 -4.88 -2.95
N LEU A 26 1.25 -4.74 -1.62
CA LEU A 26 2.35 -4.05 -0.96
C LEU A 26 3.70 -4.76 -1.18
N GLY A 27 3.69 -6.10 -1.28
CA GLY A 27 4.90 -6.88 -1.54
C GLY A 27 5.58 -6.45 -2.84
N TYR A 28 4.80 -6.29 -3.92
CA TYR A 28 5.30 -5.87 -5.22
C TYR A 28 5.86 -4.44 -5.18
N LEU A 29 5.13 -3.50 -4.57
CA LEU A 29 5.58 -2.12 -4.43
C LEU A 29 6.91 -2.03 -3.69
N LEU A 30 7.06 -2.75 -2.56
CA LEU A 30 8.29 -2.73 -1.79
C LEU A 30 9.43 -3.46 -2.51
N ALA A 31 9.15 -4.51 -3.27
CA ALA A 31 10.16 -5.21 -4.05
C ALA A 31 10.80 -4.28 -5.10
N GLU A 32 9.98 -3.52 -5.84
CA GLU A 32 10.46 -2.53 -6.81
C GLU A 32 11.17 -1.36 -6.13
N MET A 33 10.52 -0.75 -5.14
CA MET A 33 11.03 0.45 -4.47
C MET A 33 12.35 0.20 -3.74
N GLN A 34 12.54 -0.99 -3.16
CA GLN A 34 13.70 -1.30 -2.31
C GLN A 34 14.78 -2.09 -3.05
N PHE A 35 14.64 -2.35 -4.35
CA PHE A 35 15.62 -3.16 -5.09
C PHE A 35 17.05 -2.62 -4.94
N LEU A 36 17.30 -1.36 -5.34
CA LEU A 36 18.64 -0.78 -5.35
C LEU A 36 19.25 -0.74 -3.94
N GLN A 37 18.46 -0.33 -2.94
CA GLN A 37 18.91 -0.24 -1.54
C GLN A 37 19.23 -1.62 -0.93
N ARG A 38 18.50 -2.67 -1.32
CA ARG A 38 18.78 -4.04 -0.87
C ARG A 38 19.96 -4.67 -1.60
N ALA A 39 20.15 -4.34 -2.88
CA ALA A 39 21.27 -4.84 -3.69
C ALA A 39 22.60 -4.18 -3.31
N TYR A 40 22.58 -2.89 -2.95
CA TYR A 40 23.77 -2.11 -2.58
C TYR A 40 23.58 -1.39 -1.24
N PRO A 41 23.62 -2.11 -0.11
CA PRO A 41 23.39 -1.51 1.21
C PRO A 41 24.49 -0.50 1.59
N GLY A 42 24.08 0.65 2.13
CA GLY A 42 25.01 1.66 2.67
C GLY A 42 25.72 2.53 1.62
N ALA A 43 25.40 2.36 0.33
CA ALA A 43 25.89 3.24 -0.72
C ALA A 43 25.24 4.64 -0.63
N SER A 44 26.00 5.66 -1.01
CA SER A 44 25.54 7.04 -1.09
C SER A 44 25.15 7.38 -2.52
N TRP A 45 24.00 8.04 -2.68
CA TRP A 45 23.41 8.44 -3.96
C TRP A 45 22.95 9.89 -3.88
#